data_AF-A0A946CDV1-F1
#
_entry.id   AF-A0A946CDV1-F1
#
_cell.length_a   1.000
_cell.length_b   1.000
_cell.length_c   1.000
_cell.angle_alpha   90.00
_cell.angle_beta   90.00
_cell.angle_gamma   90.00
#
_symmetry.space_group_name_H-M   'P 1'
#
loop_
_entity.id
_entity.type
_entity.pdbx_description
1 polymer ?
#
loop_
_entity_poly.entity_id
_entity_poly.type
_entity_poly.pdbx_seq_one_letter_code
_entity_poly.pdbx_strand_id
1 'polypeptide(L)'
;QGLILFGLGTGQAAAGITTEADEGVIDYQRLAPMTPFTKVLGYLFGLPIREWILCLATLPFTGYSIWKGQVPLNGVLQLYAVFFMAAILYHLTGLLAGSVMKNRRWAFLTSTGLVMVLYLIIPQAAKFGLVYLKYVTIYPVFNEVYPSLIPRRLGDAAEVFNTIIPPAKFFGLNFPQYVFTLISQGVLSLAMVMMLWRRWRKADCHLLGKFAATGLFGWLQMMLLGNALPLMNSGDLFPSRELDRRFGRLINPDIQFWSPKTWEATVMIGIYGLVTLASLWWLTFIISADQHGQVRGWRRARKLGNLKLPLLSDGATSVPWALTMSVMGAVGWFIFGRELIDSHWYPELSLLTVTPVAMFSILACGGLGMAALLESVGRKVTGLVVILGGILPVMLGVILAVSSDDFVALAVWLAGICPVSWPIYGSGVFLSEEGMPRDVARAIPNAFWFWQGVGAILTVWLLKKLRSARKKISDSSKEF
;
A
#
# COMPACT_ATOMS: atom_id res chain seq x y z
N GLN A 1 -4.15 4.77 26.37
CA GLN A 1 -5.28 4.76 25.41
C GLN A 1 -4.92 4.09 24.08
N GLY A 2 -3.90 4.55 23.34
CA GLY A 2 -3.50 3.92 22.06
C GLY A 2 -3.19 2.42 22.14
N LEU A 3 -2.43 1.96 23.13
CA LEU A 3 -2.17 0.53 23.34
C LEU A 3 -3.45 -0.30 23.55
N ILE A 4 -4.44 0.27 24.24
CA ILE A 4 -5.71 -0.39 24.55
C ILE A 4 -6.55 -0.52 23.27
N LEU A 5 -6.84 0.58 22.57
CA LEU A 5 -7.71 0.53 21.40
C LEU A 5 -6.99 0.03 20.15
N PHE A 6 -5.79 0.51 19.84
CA PHE A 6 -5.09 0.16 18.60
C PHE A 6 -4.44 -1.22 18.66
N GLY A 7 -3.84 -1.57 19.79
CA GLY A 7 -3.20 -2.87 19.97
C GLY A 7 -4.22 -3.94 20.36
N LEU A 8 -4.66 -3.90 21.63
CA LEU A 8 -5.52 -4.94 22.19
C LEU A 8 -6.87 -5.03 21.46
N GLY A 9 -7.53 -3.90 21.20
CA GLY A 9 -8.85 -3.88 20.56
C GLY A 9 -8.83 -4.48 19.15
N THR A 10 -7.81 -4.15 18.35
CA THR A 10 -7.61 -4.73 17.02
C THR A 10 -7.41 -6.25 17.09
N GLY A 11 -6.56 -6.69 18.04
CA GLY A 11 -6.33 -8.11 18.27
C GLY A 11 -7.60 -8.84 18.71
N GLN A 12 -8.39 -8.26 19.62
CA GLN A 12 -9.67 -8.84 20.06
C GLN A 12 -10.70 -8.91 18.94
N ALA A 13 -10.81 -7.88 18.11
CA ALA A 13 -11.68 -7.91 16.94
C ALA A 13 -11.30 -9.06 15.98
N ALA A 14 -10.01 -9.29 15.75
CA ALA A 14 -9.51 -10.39 14.92
C ALA A 14 -9.72 -11.78 15.58
N ALA A 15 -9.43 -11.90 16.87
CA ALA A 15 -9.55 -13.16 17.60
C ALA A 15 -11.01 -13.57 17.85
N GLY A 16 -11.87 -12.60 18.14
CA GLY A 16 -13.29 -12.82 18.39
C GLY A 16 -14.00 -13.37 17.17
N ILE A 17 -13.81 -12.76 16.00
CA ILE A 17 -14.42 -13.26 14.76
C ILE A 17 -13.90 -14.65 14.37
N THR A 18 -12.62 -14.95 14.63
CA THR A 18 -12.09 -16.31 14.39
C THR A 18 -12.68 -17.33 15.36
N THR A 19 -12.92 -16.94 16.62
CA THR A 19 -13.49 -17.84 17.62
C THR A 19 -14.93 -18.19 17.23
N GLU A 20 -15.72 -17.19 16.84
CA GLU A 20 -17.08 -17.45 16.34
C GLU A 20 -17.12 -18.22 15.01
N ALA A 21 -16.09 -18.09 14.17
CA ALA A 21 -15.94 -18.91 12.98
C ALA A 21 -15.68 -20.38 13.33
N ASP A 22 -14.78 -20.61 14.29
CA ASP A 22 -14.38 -21.95 14.76
C ASP A 22 -15.54 -22.65 15.48
N GLU A 23 -16.36 -21.90 16.22
CA GLU A 23 -17.58 -22.37 16.90
C GLU A 23 -18.78 -22.54 15.95
N GLY A 24 -18.66 -22.16 14.68
CA GLY A 24 -19.75 -22.23 13.69
C GLY A 24 -20.85 -21.18 13.87
N VAL A 25 -20.69 -20.24 14.81
CA VAL A 25 -21.67 -19.19 15.14
C VAL A 25 -21.86 -18.23 13.97
N ILE A 26 -20.81 -17.96 13.18
CA ILE A 26 -20.91 -17.07 12.01
C ILE A 26 -21.96 -17.57 11.00
N ASP A 27 -22.06 -18.88 10.78
CA ASP A 27 -23.02 -19.42 9.82
C ASP A 27 -24.46 -19.34 10.34
N TYR A 28 -24.66 -19.53 11.64
CA TYR A 28 -25.94 -19.25 12.29
C TYR A 28 -26.31 -17.77 12.18
N GLN A 29 -25.36 -16.87 12.48
CA GLN A 29 -25.55 -15.43 12.39
C GLN A 29 -25.87 -14.97 10.97
N ARG A 30 -25.41 -15.66 9.92
CA ARG A 30 -25.79 -15.36 8.53
C ARG A 30 -27.28 -15.58 8.27
N LEU A 31 -27.92 -16.55 8.92
CA LEU A 31 -29.34 -16.85 8.78
C LEU A 31 -30.24 -15.88 9.56
N ALA A 32 -29.69 -15.19 10.57
CA ALA A 32 -30.44 -14.20 11.33
C ALA A 32 -30.96 -13.05 10.42
N PRO A 33 -32.20 -12.56 10.63
CA PRO A 33 -32.89 -11.58 9.78
C PRO A 33 -32.35 -10.14 9.94
N MET A 34 -31.05 -9.99 10.18
CA MET A 34 -30.36 -8.71 10.25
C MET A 34 -29.60 -8.44 8.95
N THR A 35 -29.52 -7.16 8.56
CA THR A 35 -28.74 -6.79 7.39
C THR A 35 -27.25 -7.10 7.62
N PRO A 36 -26.49 -7.45 6.56
CA PRO A 36 -25.06 -7.70 6.70
C PRO A 36 -24.29 -6.49 7.25
N PHE A 37 -24.76 -5.27 6.99
CA PHE A 37 -24.14 -4.05 7.52
C PHE A 37 -24.34 -3.93 9.04
N THR A 38 -25.55 -4.19 9.53
CA THR A 38 -25.84 -4.23 10.98
C THR A 38 -24.96 -5.25 11.69
N LYS A 39 -24.73 -6.42 11.08
CA LYS A 39 -23.80 -7.44 11.60
C LYS A 39 -22.39 -6.85 11.69
N VAL A 40 -21.86 -6.31 10.60
CA VAL A 40 -20.50 -5.69 10.60
C VAL A 40 -20.35 -4.64 11.70
N LEU A 41 -21.32 -3.74 11.88
CA LEU A 41 -21.28 -2.75 12.96
C LEU A 41 -21.34 -3.39 14.35
N GLY A 42 -22.18 -4.41 14.53
CA GLY A 42 -22.27 -5.17 15.78
C GLY A 42 -20.94 -5.80 16.17
N TYR A 43 -20.26 -6.45 15.22
CA TYR A 43 -18.94 -7.05 15.46
C TYR A 43 -17.84 -6.01 15.67
N LEU A 44 -17.89 -4.88 14.94
CA LEU A 44 -16.91 -3.80 15.03
C LEU A 44 -16.81 -3.22 16.44
N PHE A 45 -17.94 -2.98 17.09
CA PHE A 45 -17.97 -2.42 18.44
C PHE A 45 -18.15 -3.47 19.54
N GLY A 46 -18.82 -4.58 19.24
CA GLY A 46 -19.16 -5.63 20.20
C GLY A 46 -17.97 -6.50 20.58
N LEU A 47 -17.13 -6.91 19.62
CA LEU A 47 -15.97 -7.75 19.94
C LEU A 47 -14.94 -7.04 20.84
N PRO A 48 -14.50 -5.80 20.53
CA PRO A 48 -13.58 -5.05 21.38
C PRO A 48 -14.31 -4.17 22.43
N ILE A 49 -15.53 -4.52 22.86
CA ILE A 49 -16.32 -3.66 23.76
C ILE A 49 -15.62 -3.38 25.08
N ARG A 50 -14.87 -4.36 25.58
CA ARG A 50 -14.06 -4.22 26.80
C ARG A 50 -13.00 -3.14 26.62
N GLU A 51 -12.30 -3.12 25.49
CA GLU A 51 -11.26 -2.14 25.20
C GLU A 51 -11.84 -0.72 25.02
N TRP A 52 -13.05 -0.62 24.45
CA TRP A 52 -13.80 0.64 24.44
C TRP A 52 -14.12 1.14 25.84
N ILE A 53 -14.67 0.28 26.72
CA ILE A 53 -14.99 0.64 28.11
C ILE A 53 -13.71 1.01 28.89
N LEU A 54 -12.64 0.24 28.74
CA LEU A 54 -11.35 0.55 29.38
C LEU A 54 -10.79 1.90 28.89
N CYS A 55 -10.89 2.20 27.60
CA CYS A 55 -10.49 3.50 27.08
C CYS A 55 -11.34 4.63 27.67
N LEU A 56 -12.66 4.47 27.72
CA LEU A 56 -13.57 5.45 28.32
C LEU A 56 -13.27 5.66 29.81
N ALA A 57 -12.96 4.60 30.56
CA ALA A 57 -12.56 4.69 31.96
C ALA A 57 -11.26 5.50 32.18
N THR A 58 -10.42 5.64 31.15
CA THR A 58 -9.23 6.50 31.23
C THR A 58 -9.50 7.97 30.86
N LEU A 59 -10.64 8.30 30.24
CA LEU A 59 -10.95 9.68 29.81
C LEU A 59 -11.07 10.68 30.98
N PRO A 60 -11.60 10.34 32.17
CA PRO A 60 -11.61 11.26 33.30
C PRO A 60 -10.21 11.76 33.68
N PHE A 61 -9.21 10.89 33.62
CA PHE A 61 -7.81 11.28 33.87
C PHE A 61 -7.29 12.23 32.80
N THR A 62 -7.59 11.97 31.53
CA THR A 62 -7.26 12.90 30.45
C THR A 62 -7.96 14.25 30.63
N GLY A 63 -9.25 14.24 30.99
CA GLY A 63 -10.02 15.45 31.28
C GLY A 63 -9.41 16.28 32.41
N TYR A 64 -8.98 15.63 33.49
CA TYR A 64 -8.25 16.28 34.58
C TYR A 64 -6.92 16.87 34.11
N SER A 65 -6.14 16.14 33.30
CA SER A 65 -4.87 16.64 32.75
C SER A 65 -5.06 17.84 31.83
N ILE A 66 -6.10 17.84 30.99
CA ILE A 66 -6.45 18.96 30.10
C ILE A 66 -6.81 20.19 30.93
N TRP A 67 -7.68 20.01 31.94
CA TRP A 67 -8.11 21.09 32.81
C TRP A 67 -6.94 21.69 33.60
N LYS A 68 -6.11 20.85 34.22
CA LYS A 68 -4.97 21.30 35.02
C LYS A 68 -3.84 21.88 34.18
N GLY A 69 -3.60 21.30 33.00
CA GLY A 69 -2.59 21.74 32.04
C GLY A 69 -3.00 22.95 31.20
N GLN A 70 -4.25 23.43 31.33
CA GLN A 70 -4.81 24.51 30.51
C GLN A 70 -4.63 24.27 29.00
N VAL A 71 -4.74 23.01 28.59
CA VAL A 71 -4.52 22.59 27.20
C VAL A 71 -5.72 23.04 26.34
N PRO A 72 -5.49 23.63 25.16
CA PRO A 72 -6.57 24.08 24.29
C PRO A 72 -7.45 22.92 23.81
N LEU A 73 -8.76 23.00 24.07
CA LEU A 73 -9.73 21.94 23.75
C LEU A 73 -9.80 21.62 22.24
N ASN A 74 -9.56 22.61 21.37
CA ASN A 74 -9.63 22.40 19.92
C ASN A 74 -8.64 21.33 19.44
N GLY A 75 -7.36 21.44 19.83
CA GLY A 75 -6.33 20.47 19.44
C GLY A 75 -6.62 19.07 20.01
N VAL A 76 -7.12 19.00 21.25
CA VAL A 76 -7.54 17.74 21.87
C VAL A 76 -8.69 17.08 21.09
N LEU A 77 -9.73 17.83 20.73
CA LEU A 77 -10.87 17.29 20.00
C LEU A 77 -10.47 16.79 18.60
N GLN A 78 -9.61 17.53 17.90
CA GLN A 78 -9.05 17.10 16.61
C GLN A 78 -8.26 15.80 16.74
N LEU A 79 -7.39 15.70 17.74
CA LEU A 79 -6.61 14.50 18.01
C LEU A 79 -7.51 13.30 18.34
N TYR A 80 -8.53 13.48 19.19
CA TYR A 80 -9.46 12.40 19.55
C TYR A 80 -10.35 11.97 18.40
N ALA A 81 -10.80 12.89 17.54
CA ALA A 81 -11.57 12.55 16.34
C ALA A 81 -10.78 11.59 15.43
N VAL A 82 -9.51 11.91 15.19
CA VAL A 82 -8.60 11.08 14.38
C VAL A 82 -8.21 9.80 15.13
N PHE A 83 -8.04 9.86 16.44
CA PHE A 83 -7.74 8.70 17.28
C PHE A 83 -8.86 7.65 17.22
N PHE A 84 -10.12 8.04 17.38
CA PHE A 84 -11.24 7.11 17.30
C PHE A 84 -11.44 6.59 15.87
N MET A 85 -11.22 7.44 14.87
CA MET A 85 -11.29 7.01 13.47
C MET A 85 -10.21 5.99 13.12
N ALA A 86 -8.98 6.17 13.61
CA ALA A 86 -7.90 5.20 13.51
C ALA A 86 -8.25 3.89 14.23
N ALA A 87 -8.86 3.96 15.43
CA ALA A 87 -9.31 2.77 16.14
C ALA A 87 -10.33 1.97 15.30
N ILE A 88 -11.32 2.64 14.71
CA ILE A 88 -12.29 2.01 13.81
C ILE A 88 -11.59 1.34 12.61
N LEU A 89 -10.67 2.05 11.95
CA LEU A 89 -9.92 1.51 10.82
C LEU A 89 -9.14 0.24 11.21
N TYR A 90 -8.46 0.27 12.36
CA TYR A 90 -7.67 -0.86 12.83
C TYR A 90 -8.53 -2.03 13.28
N HIS A 91 -9.66 -1.79 13.97
CA HIS A 91 -10.62 -2.84 14.33
C HIS A 91 -11.24 -3.49 13.10
N LEU A 92 -11.60 -2.71 12.07
CA LEU A 92 -12.04 -3.22 10.76
C LEU A 92 -10.95 -4.07 10.09
N THR A 93 -9.70 -3.66 10.20
CA THR A 93 -8.55 -4.43 9.70
C THR A 93 -8.41 -5.76 10.46
N GLY A 94 -8.58 -5.74 11.78
CA GLY A 94 -8.63 -6.94 12.63
C GLY A 94 -9.76 -7.89 12.24
N LEU A 95 -10.99 -7.38 12.12
CA LEU A 95 -12.16 -8.15 11.66
C LEU A 95 -11.91 -8.79 10.29
N LEU A 96 -11.35 -8.03 9.35
CA LEU A 96 -11.06 -8.54 8.02
C LEU A 96 -10.00 -9.65 8.09
N ALA A 97 -8.89 -9.42 8.81
CA ALA A 97 -7.85 -10.43 9.01
C ALA A 97 -8.41 -11.70 9.63
N GLY A 98 -9.19 -11.58 10.72
CA GLY A 98 -9.83 -12.71 11.38
C GLY A 98 -10.81 -13.45 10.47
N SER A 99 -11.54 -12.75 9.61
CA SER A 99 -12.41 -13.43 8.63
C SER A 99 -11.63 -14.25 7.60
N VAL A 100 -10.40 -13.88 7.26
CA VAL A 100 -9.54 -14.61 6.28
C VAL A 100 -8.80 -15.77 6.94
N MET A 101 -8.37 -15.59 8.18
CA MET A 101 -7.45 -16.50 8.86
C MET A 101 -8.21 -17.60 9.59
N LYS A 102 -7.72 -18.85 9.52
CA LYS A 102 -8.33 -20.00 10.19
C LYS A 102 -7.86 -20.21 11.62
N ASN A 103 -6.81 -19.51 12.05
CA ASN A 103 -6.22 -19.70 13.37
C ASN A 103 -6.26 -18.39 14.16
N ARG A 104 -6.96 -18.43 15.30
CA ARG A 104 -7.12 -17.31 16.22
C ARG A 104 -5.82 -16.64 16.63
N ARG A 105 -4.79 -17.43 16.98
CA ARG A 105 -3.50 -16.87 17.45
C ARG A 105 -2.81 -16.09 16.35
N TRP A 106 -2.82 -16.62 15.12
CA TRP A 106 -2.24 -15.95 13.98
C TRP A 106 -3.04 -14.72 13.54
N ALA A 107 -4.37 -14.74 13.63
CA ALA A 107 -5.21 -13.58 13.36
C ALA A 107 -4.93 -12.43 14.34
N PHE A 108 -4.84 -12.73 15.63
CA PHE A 108 -4.47 -11.77 16.66
C PHE A 108 -3.07 -11.17 16.41
N LEU A 109 -2.06 -12.04 16.23
CA LEU A 109 -0.67 -11.61 16.06
C LEU A 109 -0.46 -10.82 14.77
N THR A 110 -1.08 -11.24 13.66
CA THR A 110 -0.91 -10.57 12.36
C THR A 110 -1.57 -9.20 12.35
N SER A 111 -2.78 -9.07 12.93
CA SER A 111 -3.49 -7.79 13.01
C SER A 111 -2.80 -6.80 13.95
N THR A 112 -2.38 -7.25 15.13
CA THR A 112 -1.62 -6.41 16.08
C THR A 112 -0.23 -6.07 15.54
N GLY A 113 0.44 -7.05 14.93
CA GLY A 113 1.75 -6.89 14.30
C GLY A 113 1.70 -5.90 13.14
N LEU A 114 0.63 -5.91 12.35
CA LEU A 114 0.41 -4.90 11.31
C LEU A 114 0.32 -3.50 11.92
N VAL A 115 -0.47 -3.28 12.97
CA VAL A 115 -0.54 -1.98 13.67
C VAL A 115 0.85 -1.58 14.17
N MET A 116 1.61 -2.49 14.77
CA MET A 116 2.99 -2.19 15.20
C MET A 116 3.89 -1.78 14.02
N VAL A 117 3.81 -2.48 12.89
CA VAL A 117 4.52 -2.11 11.66
C VAL A 117 4.11 -0.72 11.17
N LEU A 118 2.82 -0.36 11.24
CA LEU A 118 2.35 0.98 10.88
C LEU A 118 2.99 2.07 11.76
N TYR A 119 3.26 1.80 13.04
CA TYR A 119 3.86 2.81 13.93
C TYR A 119 5.40 2.78 13.94
N LEU A 120 6.03 1.65 13.59
CA LEU A 120 7.50 1.50 13.63
C LEU A 120 8.15 1.76 12.26
N ILE A 121 7.57 1.23 11.18
CA ILE A 121 8.19 1.21 9.85
C ILE A 121 7.72 2.39 9.00
N ILE A 122 6.42 2.71 8.99
CA ILE A 122 5.88 3.78 8.13
C ILE A 122 6.52 5.16 8.38
N PRO A 123 6.83 5.59 9.62
CA PRO A 123 7.52 6.85 9.82
C PRO A 123 8.87 6.92 9.09
N GLN A 124 9.54 5.78 8.93
CA GLN A 124 10.77 5.66 8.13
C GLN A 124 10.46 5.65 6.63
N ALA A 125 9.44 4.90 6.19
CA ALA A 125 9.03 4.84 4.78
C ALA A 125 8.63 6.22 4.22
N ALA A 126 7.99 7.05 5.05
CA ALA A 126 7.62 8.41 4.69
C ALA A 126 8.82 9.35 4.46
N LYS A 127 10.03 8.98 4.90
CA LYS A 127 11.26 9.71 4.54
C LYS A 127 11.69 9.46 3.10
N PHE A 128 11.18 8.40 2.46
CA PHE A 128 11.45 8.05 1.06
C PHE A 128 10.30 8.46 0.13
N GLY A 129 9.63 9.57 0.45
CA GLY A 129 8.53 10.10 -0.35
C GLY A 129 7.17 9.38 -0.23
N LEU A 130 7.07 8.33 0.60
CA LEU A 130 5.80 7.63 0.88
C LEU A 130 4.97 8.30 1.98
N VAL A 131 4.89 9.64 1.92
CA VAL A 131 4.31 10.49 2.98
C VAL A 131 2.85 10.14 3.25
N TYR A 132 2.10 9.71 2.24
CA TYR A 132 0.70 9.30 2.38
C TYR A 132 0.50 8.25 3.48
N LEU A 133 1.44 7.31 3.66
CA LEU A 133 1.30 6.23 4.63
C LEU A 133 1.20 6.74 6.08
N LYS A 134 1.74 7.93 6.40
CA LYS A 134 1.61 8.54 7.73
C LYS A 134 0.15 8.82 8.11
N TYR A 135 -0.70 9.15 7.13
CA TYR A 135 -2.12 9.48 7.35
C TYR A 135 -3.00 8.26 7.64
N VAL A 136 -2.45 7.05 7.54
CA VAL A 136 -3.10 5.84 8.08
C VAL A 136 -3.03 5.84 9.63
N THR A 137 -2.17 6.67 10.22
CA THR A 137 -1.95 6.77 11.67
C THR A 137 -2.39 8.13 12.23
N ILE A 138 -2.34 8.28 13.55
CA ILE A 138 -2.59 9.56 14.23
C ILE A 138 -1.40 10.52 14.19
N TYR A 139 -0.23 10.04 13.75
CA TYR A 139 1.04 10.76 13.82
C TYR A 139 1.04 12.19 13.24
N PRO A 140 0.45 12.45 12.05
CA PRO A 140 0.43 13.82 11.50
C PRO A 140 -0.26 14.81 12.44
N VAL A 141 -1.48 14.47 12.88
CA VAL A 141 -2.29 15.31 13.78
C VAL A 141 -1.67 15.41 15.16
N PHE A 142 -1.08 14.32 15.66
CA PHE A 142 -0.35 14.36 16.92
C PHE A 142 0.78 15.38 16.87
N ASN A 143 1.60 15.40 15.82
CA ASN A 143 2.70 16.36 15.70
C ASN A 143 2.21 17.81 15.56
N GLU A 144 1.11 18.04 14.84
CA GLU A 144 0.49 19.36 14.70
C GLU A 144 0.00 19.89 16.06
N VAL A 145 -0.63 19.03 16.87
CA VAL A 145 -1.20 19.42 18.17
C VAL A 145 -0.15 19.40 19.28
N TYR A 146 0.94 18.63 19.14
CA TYR A 146 1.93 18.36 20.19
C TYR A 146 2.48 19.62 20.91
N PRO A 147 2.85 20.72 20.22
CA PRO A 147 3.34 21.94 20.88
C PRO A 147 2.33 22.52 21.88
N SER A 148 1.04 22.46 21.52
CA SER A 148 -0.04 22.97 22.35
C SER A 148 -0.32 22.11 23.58
N LEU A 149 0.22 20.88 23.63
CA LEU A 149 0.11 19.95 24.77
C LEU A 149 1.22 20.15 25.81
N ILE A 150 2.25 20.94 25.50
CA ILE A 150 3.41 21.18 26.36
C ILE A 150 3.23 22.50 27.14
N PRO A 151 3.72 22.61 28.39
CA PRO A 151 3.67 23.86 29.16
C PRO A 151 4.29 25.04 28.40
N ARG A 152 3.63 26.21 28.38
CA ARG A 152 3.98 27.39 27.54
C ARG A 152 5.47 27.73 27.46
N ARG A 153 6.24 27.69 28.57
CA ARG A 153 7.70 27.94 28.55
C ARG A 153 8.52 26.95 27.70
N LEU A 154 8.04 25.72 27.56
CA LEU A 154 8.58 24.67 26.68
C LEU A 154 7.82 24.61 25.34
N GLY A 155 6.57 25.04 25.32
CA GLY A 155 5.69 25.16 24.15
C GLY A 155 6.17 26.21 23.16
N ASP A 156 6.64 27.37 23.62
CA ASP A 156 7.20 28.43 22.76
C ASP A 156 8.46 27.95 22.02
N ALA A 157 9.30 27.14 22.67
CA ALA A 157 10.45 26.49 22.05
C ALA A 157 10.03 25.36 21.07
N ALA A 158 8.91 24.67 21.34
CA ALA A 158 8.34 23.65 20.48
C ALA A 158 7.55 24.23 19.28
N GLU A 159 6.98 25.43 19.40
CA GLU A 159 6.35 26.21 18.32
C GLU A 159 7.39 26.77 17.36
N VAL A 160 8.53 27.24 17.86
CA VAL A 160 9.71 27.56 17.01
C VAL A 160 10.22 26.30 16.29
N PHE A 161 10.09 25.12 16.89
CA PHE A 161 10.43 23.84 16.24
C PHE A 161 9.36 23.36 15.24
N ASN A 162 8.08 23.72 15.43
CA ASN A 162 6.96 23.32 14.56
C ASN A 162 6.63 24.32 13.44
N THR A 163 7.04 25.58 13.54
CA THR A 163 7.07 26.49 12.38
C THR A 163 7.98 26.00 11.26
N ILE A 164 8.83 25.00 11.55
CA ILE A 164 9.68 24.26 10.62
C ILE A 164 8.97 23.02 10.05
N ILE A 165 7.86 22.56 10.66
CA ILE A 165 7.06 21.41 10.19
C ILE A 165 5.94 21.95 9.28
N PRO A 166 6.05 21.77 7.95
CA PRO A 166 5.07 22.32 7.03
C PRO A 166 3.69 21.67 7.22
N PRO A 167 2.59 22.41 6.99
CA PRO A 167 1.24 21.84 6.96
C PRO A 167 1.13 20.75 5.89
N ALA A 168 0.10 19.89 5.99
CA ALA A 168 -0.19 18.90 4.97
C ALA A 168 -0.49 19.61 3.64
N LYS A 169 0.43 19.53 2.69
CA LYS A 169 0.27 20.06 1.34
C LYS A 169 -0.17 18.92 0.44
N PHE A 170 -1.47 18.79 0.21
CA PHE A 170 -2.01 17.83 -0.75
C PHE A 170 -2.31 18.55 -2.07
N PHE A 171 -1.56 18.27 -3.14
CA PHE A 171 -1.57 19.05 -4.40
C PHE A 171 -1.43 20.57 -4.18
N GLY A 172 -0.68 20.98 -3.15
CA GLY A 172 -0.51 22.38 -2.78
C GLY A 172 -1.74 23.00 -2.10
N LEU A 173 -2.82 22.23 -1.90
CA LEU A 173 -3.95 22.64 -1.07
C LEU A 173 -3.56 22.50 0.41
N ASN A 174 -3.69 23.60 1.14
CA ASN A 174 -3.41 23.68 2.58
C ASN A 174 -4.60 23.15 3.38
N PHE A 175 -4.83 21.84 3.34
CA PHE A 175 -5.83 21.22 4.22
C PHE A 175 -5.30 21.13 5.65
N PRO A 176 -6.14 21.34 6.67
CA PRO A 176 -5.79 20.99 8.05
C PRO A 176 -5.44 19.50 8.13
N GLN A 177 -4.38 19.12 8.87
CA GLN A 177 -3.91 17.73 8.80
C GLN A 177 -4.96 16.75 9.34
N TYR A 178 -5.76 17.16 10.33
CA TYR A 178 -6.84 16.33 10.86
C TYR A 178 -7.92 16.01 9.81
N VAL A 179 -8.31 16.98 8.97
CA VAL A 179 -9.31 16.76 7.91
C VAL A 179 -8.79 15.75 6.90
N PHE A 180 -7.55 15.95 6.42
CA PHE A 180 -6.95 15.06 5.44
C PHE A 180 -6.75 13.64 5.99
N THR A 181 -6.37 13.53 7.26
CA THR A 181 -6.23 12.24 7.96
C THR A 181 -7.59 11.53 8.09
N LEU A 182 -8.64 12.25 8.48
CA LEU A 182 -9.99 11.69 8.60
C LEU A 182 -10.54 11.21 7.24
N ILE A 183 -10.32 11.96 6.16
CA ILE A 183 -10.71 11.53 4.80
C ILE A 183 -9.94 10.26 4.41
N SER A 184 -8.62 10.25 4.62
CA SER A 184 -7.76 9.11 4.27
C SER A 184 -8.17 7.83 5.01
N GLN A 185 -8.35 7.92 6.34
CA GLN A 185 -8.83 6.81 7.15
C GLN A 185 -10.28 6.44 6.82
N GLY A 186 -11.12 7.43 6.47
CA GLY A 186 -12.50 7.26 6.00
C GLY A 186 -12.63 6.38 4.78
N VAL A 187 -11.87 6.68 3.72
CA VAL A 187 -11.90 5.90 2.47
C VAL A 187 -11.42 4.47 2.70
N LEU A 188 -10.36 4.29 3.51
CA LEU A 188 -9.87 2.94 3.85
C LEU A 188 -10.87 2.17 4.71
N SER A 189 -11.48 2.81 5.71
CA SER A 189 -12.53 2.19 6.53
C SER A 189 -13.75 1.80 5.69
N LEU A 190 -14.18 2.66 4.77
CA LEU A 190 -15.25 2.35 3.81
C LEU A 190 -14.88 1.12 2.97
N ALA A 191 -13.64 1.04 2.48
CA ALA A 191 -13.18 -0.12 1.73
C ALA A 191 -13.24 -1.40 2.57
N MET A 192 -12.80 -1.37 3.83
CA MET A 192 -12.86 -2.52 4.73
C MET A 192 -14.31 -2.93 5.06
N VAL A 193 -15.20 -1.97 5.31
CA VAL A 193 -16.63 -2.22 5.51
C VAL A 193 -17.25 -2.86 4.26
N MET A 194 -16.92 -2.37 3.06
CA MET A 194 -17.38 -2.99 1.81
C MET A 194 -16.89 -4.44 1.68
N MET A 195 -15.63 -4.73 2.04
CA MET A 195 -15.11 -6.10 2.01
C MET A 195 -15.87 -7.02 2.96
N LEU A 196 -16.04 -6.59 4.21
CA LEU A 196 -16.78 -7.35 5.23
C LEU A 196 -18.25 -7.53 4.83
N TRP A 197 -18.91 -6.48 4.33
CA TRP A 197 -20.30 -6.55 3.86
C TRP A 197 -20.50 -7.57 2.74
N ARG A 198 -19.60 -7.60 1.75
CA ARG A 198 -19.65 -8.60 0.67
C ARG A 198 -19.44 -10.01 1.24
N ARG A 199 -18.46 -10.16 2.13
CA ARG A 199 -18.11 -11.45 2.71
C ARG A 199 -19.19 -12.02 3.61
N TRP A 200 -19.92 -11.17 4.34
CA TRP A 200 -21.09 -11.57 5.11
C TRP A 200 -22.23 -12.08 4.24
N ARG A 201 -22.41 -11.53 3.03
CA ARG A 201 -23.40 -12.06 2.07
C ARG A 201 -22.96 -13.35 1.41
N LYS A 202 -21.65 -13.51 1.17
CA LYS A 202 -21.12 -14.71 0.52
C LYS A 202 -19.68 -14.95 0.99
N ALA A 203 -19.47 -16.03 1.74
CA ALA A 203 -18.17 -16.37 2.31
C ALA A 203 -17.04 -16.44 1.27
N ASP A 204 -17.35 -16.96 0.09
CA ASP A 204 -16.40 -17.21 -1.01
C ASP A 204 -16.38 -16.10 -2.08
N CYS A 205 -16.94 -14.92 -1.81
CA CYS A 205 -16.79 -13.81 -2.75
C CYS A 205 -15.36 -13.26 -2.71
N HIS A 206 -14.98 -12.52 -3.75
CA HIS A 206 -13.77 -11.70 -3.65
C HIS A 206 -13.94 -10.67 -2.54
N LEU A 207 -12.86 -10.27 -1.87
CA LEU A 207 -12.96 -9.27 -0.79
C LEU A 207 -13.48 -7.95 -1.37
N LEU A 208 -12.82 -7.43 -2.42
CA LEU A 208 -13.31 -6.27 -3.17
C LEU A 208 -13.88 -6.66 -4.53
N GLY A 209 -14.85 -5.87 -4.98
CA GLY A 209 -15.33 -5.95 -6.36
C GLY A 209 -14.26 -5.38 -7.29
N LYS A 210 -14.26 -5.76 -8.55
CA LYS A 210 -13.24 -5.31 -9.52
C LYS A 210 -13.23 -3.79 -9.68
N PHE A 211 -14.41 -3.20 -9.82
CA PHE A 211 -14.58 -1.75 -9.87
C PHE A 211 -14.07 -1.07 -8.58
N ALA A 212 -14.46 -1.59 -7.41
CA ALA A 212 -14.03 -1.03 -6.13
C ALA A 212 -12.51 -1.15 -5.92
N ALA A 213 -11.89 -2.24 -6.37
CA ALA A 213 -10.44 -2.42 -6.31
C ALA A 213 -9.71 -1.44 -7.24
N THR A 214 -10.19 -1.24 -8.47
CA THR A 214 -9.62 -0.26 -9.39
C THR A 214 -9.82 1.18 -8.89
N GLY A 215 -10.97 1.49 -8.29
CA GLY A 215 -11.21 2.77 -7.63
C GLY A 215 -10.27 2.99 -6.45
N LEU A 216 -10.07 1.98 -5.60
CA LEU A 216 -9.11 2.02 -4.49
C LEU A 216 -7.67 2.18 -5.00
N PHE A 217 -7.28 1.50 -6.08
CA PHE A 217 -5.97 1.70 -6.71
C PHE A 217 -5.79 3.14 -7.18
N GLY A 218 -6.78 3.70 -7.88
CA GLY A 218 -6.75 5.08 -8.34
C GLY A 218 -6.66 6.09 -7.20
N TRP A 219 -7.41 5.85 -6.11
CA TRP A 219 -7.29 6.63 -4.89
C TRP A 219 -5.87 6.58 -4.31
N LEU A 220 -5.28 5.38 -4.17
CA LEU A 220 -3.91 5.22 -3.68
C LEU A 220 -2.90 5.97 -4.56
N GLN A 221 -3.03 5.89 -5.88
CA GLN A 221 -2.16 6.62 -6.81
C GLN A 221 -2.31 8.14 -6.69
N MET A 222 -3.55 8.64 -6.61
CA MET A 222 -3.83 10.05 -6.39
C MET A 222 -3.24 10.54 -5.05
N MET A 223 -3.36 9.73 -3.99
CA MET A 223 -2.84 10.08 -2.68
C MET A 223 -1.30 10.08 -2.63
N LEU A 224 -0.65 9.08 -3.25
CA LEU A 224 0.81 9.03 -3.35
C LEU A 224 1.35 10.24 -4.10
N LEU A 225 0.79 10.54 -5.28
CA LEU A 225 1.21 11.67 -6.10
C LEU A 225 0.93 13.01 -5.41
N GLY A 226 -0.29 13.22 -4.92
CA GLY A 226 -0.72 14.49 -4.35
C GLY A 226 0.03 14.90 -3.08
N ASN A 227 0.50 13.94 -2.28
CA ASN A 227 1.34 14.24 -1.12
C ASN A 227 2.80 14.47 -1.48
N ALA A 228 3.29 13.88 -2.59
CA ALA A 228 4.70 13.99 -2.94
C ALA A 228 5.03 15.27 -3.71
N LEU A 229 4.19 15.68 -4.66
CA LEU A 229 4.47 16.85 -5.53
C LEU A 229 4.81 18.14 -4.74
N PRO A 230 4.06 18.52 -3.68
CA PRO A 230 4.31 19.79 -3.01
C PRO A 230 5.60 19.80 -2.16
N LEU A 231 6.17 18.63 -1.90
CA LEU A 231 7.39 18.44 -1.13
C LEU A 231 8.65 18.41 -2.02
N MET A 232 8.48 18.29 -3.35
CA MET A 232 9.60 18.29 -4.30
C MET A 232 10.32 19.63 -4.29
N ASN A 233 9.59 20.73 -4.49
CA ASN A 233 10.17 22.07 -4.49
C ASN A 233 10.72 22.48 -3.13
N SER A 234 10.07 22.08 -2.03
CA SER A 234 10.65 22.40 -0.72
C SER A 234 11.91 21.59 -0.44
N GLY A 235 12.13 20.46 -1.11
CA GLY A 235 13.22 19.52 -0.86
C GLY A 235 12.94 18.57 0.30
N ASP A 236 11.81 18.70 1.00
CA ASP A 236 11.45 17.84 2.16
C ASP A 236 11.11 16.40 1.76
N LEU A 237 11.02 16.13 0.46
CA LEU A 237 10.85 14.79 -0.08
C LEU A 237 12.15 13.95 -0.02
N PHE A 238 13.32 14.60 0.03
CA PHE A 238 14.62 13.95 -0.07
C PHE A 238 15.13 13.45 1.29
N PRO A 239 15.51 12.16 1.41
CA PRO A 239 15.99 11.59 2.67
C PRO A 239 17.21 12.31 3.25
N SER A 240 18.13 12.80 2.40
CA SER A 240 19.38 13.43 2.86
C SER A 240 19.13 14.76 3.56
N ARG A 241 18.05 15.47 3.25
CA ARG A 241 17.68 16.74 3.90
C ARG A 241 17.38 16.57 5.38
N GLU A 242 16.65 15.53 5.73
CA GLU A 242 16.33 15.25 7.13
C GLU A 242 17.58 14.82 7.91
N LEU A 243 18.50 14.12 7.24
CA LEU A 243 19.78 13.73 7.82
C LEU A 243 20.67 14.96 8.05
N ASP A 244 20.70 15.89 7.10
CA ASP A 244 21.40 17.17 7.22
C ASP A 244 20.80 18.06 8.32
N ARG A 245 19.48 18.14 8.44
CA ARG A 245 18.83 18.89 9.54
C ARG A 245 19.22 18.38 10.93
N ARG A 246 19.37 17.06 11.09
CA ARG A 246 19.66 16.43 12.40
C ARG A 246 21.14 16.36 12.72
N PHE A 247 21.97 16.13 11.71
CA PHE A 247 23.38 15.81 11.88
C PHE A 247 24.32 16.66 11.02
N GLY A 248 23.80 17.60 10.21
CA GLY A 248 24.60 18.37 9.24
C GLY A 248 25.78 19.08 9.88
N ARG A 249 25.59 19.72 11.05
CA ARG A 249 26.69 20.35 11.81
C ARG A 249 27.72 19.36 12.38
N LEU A 250 27.34 18.10 12.56
CA LEU A 250 28.18 17.03 13.10
C LEU A 250 28.91 16.26 12.00
N ILE A 251 28.28 16.13 10.82
CA ILE A 251 28.76 15.32 9.71
C ILE A 251 29.58 16.16 8.71
N ASN A 252 29.14 17.39 8.41
CA ASN A 252 29.78 18.26 7.42
C ASN A 252 29.74 19.73 7.87
N PRO A 253 30.68 20.18 8.73
CA PRO A 253 30.72 21.55 9.24
C PRO A 253 30.97 22.62 8.15
N ASP A 254 31.51 22.24 6.99
CA ASP A 254 31.92 23.16 5.92
C ASP A 254 30.85 23.43 4.84
N ILE A 255 29.73 22.70 4.84
CA ILE A 255 28.66 22.87 3.83
C ILE A 255 27.63 23.89 4.34
N GLN A 256 27.59 25.08 3.73
CA GLN A 256 26.61 26.13 4.07
C GLN A 256 25.22 25.91 3.47
N PHE A 257 25.09 25.15 2.37
CA PHE A 257 23.82 24.92 1.68
C PHE A 257 23.66 23.45 1.28
N TRP A 258 22.55 22.84 1.71
CA TRP A 258 22.21 21.46 1.36
C TRP A 258 21.65 21.36 -0.07
N SER A 259 22.08 20.33 -0.82
CA SER A 259 21.55 19.96 -2.12
C SER A 259 21.36 18.44 -2.21
N PRO A 260 20.28 17.93 -2.83
CA PRO A 260 20.07 16.49 -2.97
C PRO A 260 21.07 15.89 -3.97
N LYS A 261 21.43 14.63 -3.76
CA LYS A 261 22.35 13.90 -4.65
C LYS A 261 21.60 13.29 -5.82
N THR A 262 22.25 13.17 -6.99
CA THR A 262 21.68 12.60 -8.23
C THR A 262 21.04 11.21 -8.02
N TRP A 263 21.67 10.33 -7.24
CA TRP A 263 21.15 8.99 -6.96
C TRP A 263 19.82 9.00 -6.19
N GLU A 264 19.52 10.06 -5.43
CA GLU A 264 18.27 10.17 -4.68
C GLU A 264 17.07 10.27 -5.63
N ALA A 265 17.23 10.97 -6.77
CA ALA A 265 16.21 10.99 -7.82
C ALA A 265 15.93 9.58 -8.36
N THR A 266 16.99 8.83 -8.69
CA THR A 266 16.88 7.43 -9.17
C THR A 266 16.16 6.55 -8.16
N VAL A 267 16.53 6.63 -6.88
CA VAL A 267 15.93 5.82 -5.82
C VAL A 267 14.47 6.20 -5.59
N MET A 268 14.12 7.48 -5.59
CA MET A 268 12.75 7.93 -5.35
C MET A 268 11.81 7.56 -6.48
N ILE A 269 12.23 7.72 -7.74
CA ILE A 269 11.47 7.26 -8.91
C ILE A 269 11.30 5.73 -8.84
N GLY A 270 12.36 5.00 -8.49
CA GLY A 270 12.31 3.54 -8.35
C GLY A 270 11.35 3.08 -7.25
N ILE A 271 11.41 3.69 -6.06
CA ILE A 271 10.54 3.37 -4.91
C ILE A 271 9.08 3.68 -5.23
N TYR A 272 8.78 4.81 -5.89
CA TYR A 272 7.43 5.14 -6.31
C TYR A 272 6.85 4.05 -7.23
N GLY A 273 7.63 3.63 -8.23
CA GLY A 273 7.26 2.56 -9.15
C GLY A 273 7.09 1.22 -8.45
N LEU A 274 7.97 0.90 -7.48
CA LEU A 274 7.90 -0.31 -6.67
C LEU A 274 6.61 -0.39 -5.84
N VAL A 275 6.25 0.69 -5.14
CA VAL A 275 5.01 0.75 -4.35
C VAL A 275 3.78 0.68 -5.25
N THR A 276 3.85 1.30 -6.44
CA THR A 276 2.80 1.20 -7.47
C THR A 276 2.63 -0.23 -7.96
N LEU A 277 3.73 -0.94 -8.24
CA LEU A 277 3.69 -2.34 -8.64
C LEU A 277 3.18 -3.26 -7.52
N ALA A 278 3.63 -3.05 -6.28
CA ALA A 278 3.20 -3.82 -5.12
C ALA A 278 1.70 -3.65 -4.84
N SER A 279 1.19 -2.42 -4.92
CA SER A 279 -0.25 -2.14 -4.77
C SER A 279 -1.08 -2.75 -5.91
N LEU A 280 -0.56 -2.72 -7.15
CA LEU A 280 -1.15 -3.38 -8.31
C LEU A 280 -1.25 -4.90 -8.09
N TRP A 281 -0.18 -5.54 -7.63
CA TRP A 281 -0.16 -6.97 -7.33
C TRP A 281 -1.13 -7.34 -6.21
N TRP A 282 -1.15 -6.55 -5.14
CA TRP A 282 -2.04 -6.78 -4.01
C TRP A 282 -3.51 -6.72 -4.42
N LEU A 283 -3.93 -5.70 -5.16
CA LEU A 283 -5.32 -5.58 -5.60
C LEU A 283 -5.68 -6.61 -6.67
N THR A 284 -4.74 -6.94 -7.56
CA THR A 284 -4.91 -8.03 -8.54
C THR A 284 -5.12 -9.37 -7.84
N PHE A 285 -4.40 -9.65 -6.75
CA PHE A 285 -4.58 -10.84 -5.94
C PHE A 285 -5.98 -10.93 -5.34
N ILE A 286 -6.51 -9.80 -4.84
CA ILE A 286 -7.84 -9.73 -4.23
C ILE A 286 -8.96 -10.03 -5.24
N ILE A 287 -8.83 -9.56 -6.49
CA ILE A 287 -9.91 -9.63 -7.49
C ILE A 287 -9.78 -10.78 -8.49
N SER A 288 -8.70 -11.56 -8.46
CA SER A 288 -8.49 -12.66 -9.40
C SER A 288 -9.32 -13.89 -9.06
N ALA A 289 -9.97 -14.42 -10.10
CA ALA A 289 -10.97 -15.47 -9.96
C ALA A 289 -10.35 -16.86 -9.80
N ASP A 290 -10.70 -17.55 -8.72
CA ASP A 290 -10.34 -18.95 -8.50
C ASP A 290 -11.18 -19.89 -9.38
N GLN A 291 -10.67 -21.09 -9.70
CA GLN A 291 -11.31 -22.06 -10.60
C GLN A 291 -12.74 -22.40 -10.15
N HIS A 292 -12.96 -22.66 -8.87
CA HIS A 292 -14.30 -22.93 -8.31
C HIS A 292 -15.21 -21.70 -8.39
N GLY A 293 -14.65 -20.50 -8.22
CA GLY A 293 -15.37 -19.23 -8.41
C GLY A 293 -15.83 -19.05 -9.85
N GLN A 294 -14.97 -19.38 -10.82
CA GLN A 294 -15.29 -19.31 -12.24
C GLN A 294 -16.38 -20.29 -12.67
N VAL A 295 -16.31 -21.56 -12.23
CA VAL A 295 -17.35 -22.57 -12.50
C VAL A 295 -18.72 -22.12 -11.98
N ARG A 296 -18.77 -21.64 -10.73
CA ARG A 296 -20.00 -21.11 -10.13
C ARG A 296 -20.52 -19.88 -10.88
N GLY A 297 -19.62 -19.01 -11.33
CA GLY A 297 -19.96 -17.85 -12.16
C GLY A 297 -20.63 -18.26 -13.47
N TRP A 298 -20.08 -19.25 -14.17
CA TRP A 298 -20.62 -19.75 -15.44
C TRP A 298 -21.98 -20.42 -15.26
N ARG A 299 -22.14 -21.26 -14.23
CA ARG A 299 -23.44 -21.87 -13.89
C ARG A 299 -24.51 -20.81 -13.63
N ARG A 300 -24.18 -19.76 -12.86
CA ARG A 300 -25.11 -18.66 -12.60
C ARG A 300 -25.44 -17.88 -13.87
N ALA A 301 -24.45 -17.57 -14.70
CA ALA A 301 -24.68 -16.84 -15.95
C ALA A 301 -25.67 -17.59 -16.86
N ARG A 302 -25.53 -18.91 -16.98
CA ARG A 302 -26.41 -19.74 -17.80
C ARG A 302 -27.82 -19.88 -17.24
N LYS A 303 -27.95 -20.03 -15.92
CA LYS A 303 -29.27 -19.98 -15.25
C LYS A 303 -30.01 -18.66 -15.53
N LEU A 304 -29.27 -17.59 -15.77
CA LEU A 304 -29.82 -16.26 -16.13
C LEU A 304 -29.88 -16.03 -17.65
N GLY A 305 -29.65 -17.05 -18.49
CA GLY A 305 -29.68 -16.93 -19.95
C GLY A 305 -28.50 -16.18 -20.58
N ASN A 306 -27.46 -15.85 -19.81
CA ASN A 306 -26.31 -15.08 -20.31
C ASN A 306 -25.31 -15.97 -21.05
N LEU A 307 -24.97 -15.57 -22.29
CA LEU A 307 -23.95 -16.22 -23.12
C LEU A 307 -22.50 -15.92 -22.69
N LYS A 308 -22.30 -14.86 -21.91
CA LYS A 308 -20.98 -14.40 -21.43
C LYS A 308 -21.04 -14.13 -19.93
N LEU A 309 -19.90 -14.29 -19.26
CA LEU A 309 -19.74 -13.83 -17.88
C LEU A 309 -19.77 -12.30 -17.82
N PRO A 310 -20.62 -11.69 -16.96
CA PRO A 310 -20.59 -10.25 -16.74
C PRO A 310 -19.20 -9.80 -16.26
N LEU A 311 -18.67 -8.72 -16.83
CA LEU A 311 -17.31 -8.20 -16.55
C LEU A 311 -17.06 -7.92 -15.06
N LEU A 312 -18.08 -7.43 -14.36
CA LEU A 312 -18.05 -7.10 -12.93
C LEU A 312 -18.26 -8.32 -12.02
N SER A 313 -18.60 -9.48 -12.57
CA SER A 313 -18.77 -10.71 -11.79
C SER A 313 -17.44 -11.18 -11.21
N ASP A 314 -17.46 -11.69 -9.97
CA ASP A 314 -16.29 -12.30 -9.33
C ASP A 314 -15.72 -13.45 -10.19
N GLY A 315 -16.56 -14.18 -10.93
CA GLY A 315 -16.10 -15.27 -11.80
C GLY A 315 -15.49 -14.82 -13.14
N ALA A 316 -15.60 -13.54 -13.51
CA ALA A 316 -14.96 -13.02 -14.72
C ALA A 316 -13.43 -12.84 -14.51
N THR A 317 -12.67 -12.56 -15.56
CA THR A 317 -11.22 -12.34 -15.42
C THR A 317 -10.90 -10.99 -14.77
N SER A 318 -9.75 -10.90 -14.11
CA SER A 318 -9.14 -9.67 -13.60
C SER A 318 -8.30 -8.92 -14.64
N VAL A 319 -7.96 -9.53 -15.78
CA VAL A 319 -7.01 -8.99 -16.78
C VAL A 319 -7.33 -7.55 -17.25
N PRO A 320 -8.56 -7.20 -17.66
CA PRO A 320 -8.86 -5.82 -18.07
C PRO A 320 -8.65 -4.80 -16.94
N TRP A 321 -8.96 -5.20 -15.70
CA TRP A 321 -8.81 -4.35 -14.53
C TRP A 321 -7.34 -4.19 -14.14
N ALA A 322 -6.54 -5.25 -14.26
CA ALA A 322 -5.09 -5.18 -14.11
C ALA A 322 -4.45 -4.26 -15.17
N LEU A 323 -4.93 -4.30 -16.41
CA LEU A 323 -4.49 -3.38 -17.47
C LEU A 323 -4.83 -1.93 -17.13
N THR A 324 -6.09 -1.64 -16.74
CA THR A 324 -6.50 -0.29 -16.35
C THR A 324 -5.66 0.24 -15.18
N MET A 325 -5.45 -0.57 -14.13
CA MET A 325 -4.59 -0.19 -13.01
C MET A 325 -3.14 0.01 -13.46
N SER A 326 -2.62 -0.78 -14.41
CA SER A 326 -1.28 -0.60 -14.97
C SER A 326 -1.14 0.75 -15.69
N VAL A 327 -2.15 1.14 -16.49
CA VAL A 327 -2.17 2.46 -17.15
C VAL A 327 -2.21 3.60 -16.12
N MET A 328 -3.11 3.52 -15.14
CA MET A 328 -3.23 4.53 -14.08
C MET A 328 -1.93 4.68 -13.28
N GLY A 329 -1.29 3.56 -12.94
CA GLY A 329 -0.01 3.54 -12.23
C GLY A 329 1.12 4.11 -13.08
N ALA A 330 1.16 3.79 -14.38
CA ALA A 330 2.18 4.31 -15.29
C ALA A 330 2.06 5.83 -15.46
N VAL A 331 0.84 6.34 -15.59
CA VAL A 331 0.58 7.78 -15.66
C VAL A 331 1.01 8.47 -14.37
N GLY A 332 0.60 7.96 -13.20
CA GLY A 332 1.00 8.53 -11.90
C GLY A 332 2.51 8.51 -11.68
N TRP A 333 3.16 7.41 -12.06
CA TRP A 333 4.61 7.26 -11.95
C TRP A 333 5.38 8.17 -12.90
N PHE A 334 4.90 8.35 -14.13
CA PHE A 334 5.48 9.28 -15.09
C PHE A 334 5.35 10.73 -14.62
N ILE A 335 4.18 11.15 -14.13
CA ILE A 335 3.99 12.52 -13.61
C ILE A 335 4.93 12.75 -12.42
N PHE A 336 5.02 11.80 -11.48
CA PHE A 336 5.95 11.89 -10.36
C PHE A 336 7.42 12.04 -10.83
N GLY A 337 7.86 11.20 -11.75
CA GLY A 337 9.24 11.24 -12.25
C GLY A 337 9.55 12.53 -13.00
N ARG A 338 8.61 13.00 -13.83
CA ARG A 338 8.74 14.25 -14.59
C ARG A 338 8.85 15.46 -13.66
N GLU A 339 7.92 15.62 -12.72
CA GLU A 339 7.92 16.77 -11.80
C GLU A 339 9.14 16.76 -10.86
N LEU A 340 9.66 15.57 -10.52
CA LEU A 340 10.88 15.47 -9.72
C LEU A 340 12.10 15.99 -10.49
N ILE A 341 12.21 15.65 -11.78
CA ILE A 341 13.35 16.02 -12.63
C ILE A 341 13.24 17.46 -13.12
N ASP A 342 12.03 17.90 -13.49
CA ASP A 342 11.74 19.28 -13.90
C ASP A 342 11.87 20.27 -12.70
N SER A 343 12.07 19.76 -11.48
CA SER A 343 12.33 20.60 -10.30
C SER A 343 13.70 21.27 -10.37
N HIS A 344 13.82 22.45 -9.73
CA HIS A 344 15.07 23.23 -9.69
C HIS A 344 16.27 22.50 -9.06
N TRP A 345 16.05 21.35 -8.41
CA TRP A 345 17.10 20.53 -7.82
C TRP A 345 17.94 19.78 -8.86
N TYR A 346 17.40 19.51 -10.05
CA TYR A 346 18.04 18.67 -11.06
C TYR A 346 18.03 19.30 -12.47
N PRO A 347 18.61 20.51 -12.65
CA PRO A 347 18.54 21.24 -13.93
C PRO A 347 19.24 20.52 -15.10
N GLU A 348 20.17 19.62 -14.80
CA GLU A 348 20.98 18.89 -15.79
C GLU A 348 20.39 17.53 -16.17
N LEU A 349 19.43 17.01 -15.39
CA LEU A 349 18.79 15.73 -15.68
C LEU A 349 17.59 15.96 -16.61
N SER A 350 17.40 15.04 -17.55
CA SER A 350 16.21 14.99 -18.40
C SER A 350 15.72 13.56 -18.53
N LEU A 351 14.41 13.40 -18.65
CA LEU A 351 13.80 12.09 -18.90
C LEU A 351 13.99 11.69 -20.35
N LEU A 352 14.43 10.46 -20.57
CA LEU A 352 14.44 9.87 -21.91
C LEU A 352 13.02 9.75 -22.47
N THR A 353 12.86 9.93 -23.78
CA THR A 353 11.57 9.80 -24.50
C THR A 353 10.94 8.41 -24.34
N VAL A 354 11.75 7.37 -24.10
CA VAL A 354 11.28 5.99 -23.91
C VAL A 354 10.68 5.74 -22.52
N THR A 355 10.86 6.65 -21.56
CA THR A 355 10.46 6.48 -20.15
C THR A 355 8.98 6.10 -19.97
N PRO A 356 7.99 6.78 -20.59
CA PRO A 356 6.58 6.42 -20.41
C PRO A 356 6.27 4.99 -20.86
N VAL A 357 6.88 4.56 -21.97
CA VAL A 357 6.69 3.22 -22.54
C VAL A 357 7.29 2.16 -21.63
N ALA A 358 8.48 2.41 -21.08
CA ALA A 358 9.15 1.52 -20.15
C ALA A 358 8.42 1.42 -18.80
N MET A 359 7.95 2.54 -18.24
CA MET A 359 7.13 2.53 -17.02
C MET A 359 5.83 1.73 -17.21
N PHE A 360 5.17 1.93 -18.36
CA PHE A 360 4.00 1.15 -18.71
C PHE A 360 4.33 -0.34 -18.91
N SER A 361 5.43 -0.68 -19.58
CA SER A 361 5.81 -2.08 -19.83
C SER A 361 6.08 -2.82 -18.53
N ILE A 362 6.75 -2.20 -17.56
CA ILE A 362 7.01 -2.77 -16.23
C ILE A 362 5.69 -3.12 -15.54
N LEU A 363 4.76 -2.16 -15.45
CA LEU A 363 3.48 -2.36 -14.78
C LEU A 363 2.56 -3.32 -15.52
N ALA A 364 2.54 -3.27 -16.86
CA ALA A 364 1.75 -4.17 -17.68
C ALA A 364 2.26 -5.61 -17.58
N CYS A 365 3.57 -5.85 -17.72
CA CYS A 365 4.14 -7.18 -17.58
C CYS A 365 3.94 -7.73 -16.16
N GLY A 366 4.22 -6.91 -15.14
CA GLY A 366 4.02 -7.29 -13.74
C GLY A 366 2.55 -7.56 -13.40
N GLY A 367 1.63 -6.67 -13.78
CA GLY A 367 0.21 -6.76 -13.45
C GLY A 367 -0.53 -7.85 -14.22
N LEU A 368 -0.36 -7.89 -15.55
CA LEU A 368 -1.01 -8.89 -16.40
C LEU A 368 -0.42 -10.28 -16.19
N GLY A 369 0.90 -10.38 -15.99
CA GLY A 369 1.58 -11.62 -15.65
C GLY A 369 1.04 -12.20 -14.34
N MET A 370 0.91 -11.37 -13.30
CA MET A 370 0.34 -11.77 -12.01
C MET A 370 -1.13 -12.20 -12.13
N ALA A 371 -1.96 -11.43 -12.85
CA ALA A 371 -3.36 -11.78 -13.11
C ALA A 371 -3.48 -13.15 -13.82
N ALA A 372 -2.64 -13.37 -14.85
CA ALA A 372 -2.64 -14.60 -15.61
C ALA A 372 -2.15 -15.80 -14.81
N LEU A 373 -1.10 -15.66 -13.99
CA LEU A 373 -0.61 -16.72 -13.10
C LEU A 373 -1.68 -17.15 -12.08
N LEU A 374 -2.29 -16.17 -11.42
CA LEU A 374 -3.31 -16.42 -10.40
C LEU A 374 -4.52 -17.18 -10.94
N GLU A 375 -5.00 -16.82 -12.13
CA GLU A 375 -6.19 -17.43 -12.72
C GLU A 375 -5.91 -18.72 -13.50
N SER A 376 -4.70 -18.91 -14.05
CA SER A 376 -4.38 -20.08 -14.89
C SER A 376 -3.76 -21.24 -14.12
N VAL A 377 -2.93 -20.97 -13.11
CA VAL A 377 -2.20 -21.99 -12.34
C VAL A 377 -2.64 -22.03 -10.87
N GLY A 378 -3.26 -20.95 -10.39
CA GLY A 378 -3.82 -20.87 -9.03
C GLY A 378 -2.89 -20.21 -8.02
N ARG A 379 -3.46 -19.90 -6.85
CA ARG A 379 -2.81 -19.07 -5.81
C ARG A 379 -1.56 -19.71 -5.21
N LYS A 380 -1.58 -21.03 -4.95
CA LYS A 380 -0.44 -21.75 -4.33
C LYS A 380 0.82 -21.68 -5.20
N VAL A 381 0.68 -22.02 -6.48
CA VAL A 381 1.80 -22.01 -7.43
C VAL A 381 2.26 -20.58 -7.70
N THR A 382 1.33 -19.63 -7.80
CA THR A 382 1.69 -18.22 -7.94
C THR A 382 2.55 -17.73 -6.77
N GLY A 383 2.21 -18.10 -5.53
CA GLY A 383 3.03 -17.76 -4.36
C GLY A 383 4.45 -18.32 -4.45
N LEU A 384 4.60 -19.57 -4.90
CA LEU A 384 5.91 -20.19 -5.11
C LEU A 384 6.71 -19.52 -6.23
N VAL A 385 6.05 -19.13 -7.33
CA VAL A 385 6.67 -18.35 -8.42
C VAL A 385 7.14 -16.97 -7.94
N VAL A 386 6.35 -16.29 -7.10
CA VAL A 386 6.76 -14.99 -6.52
C VAL A 386 7.97 -15.14 -5.60
N ILE A 387 8.05 -16.22 -4.81
CA ILE A 387 9.20 -16.47 -3.93
C ILE A 387 10.45 -16.82 -4.76
N LEU A 388 10.35 -17.79 -5.66
CA LEU A 388 11.51 -18.31 -6.41
C LEU A 388 11.96 -17.41 -7.55
N GLY A 389 11.03 -16.78 -8.27
CA GLY A 389 11.32 -15.87 -9.38
C GLY A 389 11.39 -14.41 -8.97
N GLY A 390 10.79 -14.04 -7.84
CA GLY A 390 10.81 -12.67 -7.32
C GLY A 390 11.88 -12.46 -6.26
N ILE A 391 11.71 -13.07 -5.08
CA ILE A 391 12.55 -12.75 -3.92
C ILE A 391 13.96 -13.36 -4.06
N LEU A 392 14.04 -14.63 -4.43
CA LEU A 392 15.32 -15.37 -4.45
C LEU A 392 16.38 -14.75 -5.38
N PRO A 393 16.08 -14.33 -6.63
CA PRO A 393 17.10 -13.77 -7.51
C PRO A 393 17.64 -12.42 -7.02
N VAL A 394 16.81 -11.62 -6.34
CA VAL A 394 17.24 -10.36 -5.71
C VAL A 394 18.17 -10.65 -4.54
N MET A 395 17.82 -11.61 -3.68
CA MET A 395 18.67 -11.99 -2.55
C MET A 395 20.03 -12.51 -3.03
N LEU A 396 20.05 -13.40 -4.02
CA LEU A 396 21.28 -13.92 -4.61
C LEU A 396 22.11 -12.81 -5.27
N GLY A 397 21.46 -11.90 -6.00
CA GLY A 397 22.12 -10.73 -6.58
C GLY A 397 22.78 -9.85 -5.52
N VAL A 398 22.08 -9.53 -4.42
CA VAL A 398 22.63 -8.74 -3.32
C VAL A 398 23.83 -9.44 -2.67
N ILE A 399 23.74 -10.75 -2.39
CA ILE A 399 24.85 -11.51 -1.81
C ILE A 399 26.08 -11.48 -2.72
N LEU A 400 25.89 -11.66 -4.03
CA LEU A 400 26.99 -11.63 -5.00
C LEU A 400 27.62 -10.24 -5.12
N ALA A 401 26.80 -9.18 -5.16
CA ALA A 401 27.27 -7.81 -5.24
C ALA A 401 28.08 -7.40 -3.98
N VAL A 402 27.70 -7.91 -2.80
CA VAL A 402 28.43 -7.66 -1.55
C VAL A 402 29.70 -8.51 -1.45
N SER A 403 29.76 -9.65 -2.15
CA SER A 403 30.88 -10.58 -2.05
C SER A 403 32.13 -10.14 -2.82
N SER A 404 31.98 -9.51 -3.99
CA SER A 404 33.10 -8.99 -4.78
C SER A 404 32.61 -8.00 -5.83
N ASP A 405 33.41 -6.95 -6.07
CA ASP A 405 33.16 -5.97 -7.14
C ASP A 405 33.15 -6.62 -8.54
N ASP A 406 33.90 -7.72 -8.73
CA ASP A 406 33.94 -8.46 -10.00
C ASP A 406 32.59 -9.12 -10.35
N PHE A 407 31.76 -9.42 -9.34
CA PHE A 407 30.46 -10.07 -9.53
C PHE A 407 29.30 -9.09 -9.69
N VAL A 408 29.55 -7.79 -9.67
CA VAL A 408 28.48 -6.78 -9.70
C VAL A 408 27.66 -6.86 -11.00
N ALA A 409 28.30 -7.07 -12.15
CA ALA A 409 27.58 -7.26 -13.41
C ALA A 409 26.67 -8.50 -13.36
N LEU A 410 27.18 -9.63 -12.87
CA LEU A 410 26.41 -10.86 -12.71
C LEU A 410 25.23 -10.67 -11.74
N ALA A 411 25.48 -9.97 -10.62
CA ALA A 411 24.47 -9.62 -9.64
C ALA A 411 23.34 -8.79 -10.26
N VAL A 412 23.67 -7.81 -11.11
CA VAL A 412 22.69 -6.98 -11.83
C VAL A 412 21.82 -7.84 -12.74
N TRP A 413 22.41 -8.75 -13.51
CA TRP A 413 21.66 -9.65 -14.39
C TRP A 413 20.75 -10.62 -13.63
N LEU A 414 21.22 -11.18 -12.51
CA LEU A 414 20.44 -12.07 -11.66
C LEU A 414 19.27 -11.36 -10.98
N ALA A 415 19.51 -10.20 -10.39
CA ALA A 415 18.46 -9.41 -9.77
C ALA A 415 17.44 -8.89 -10.82
N GLY A 416 17.84 -8.70 -12.07
CA GLY A 416 16.97 -8.30 -13.19
C GLY A 416 15.90 -9.34 -13.57
N ILE A 417 16.06 -10.61 -13.19
CA ILE A 417 15.04 -11.66 -13.37
C ILE A 417 13.75 -11.29 -12.63
N CYS A 418 13.90 -10.61 -11.49
CA CYS A 418 12.80 -10.32 -10.59
C CYS A 418 11.99 -9.10 -11.05
N PRO A 419 10.66 -9.22 -11.22
CA PRO A 419 9.82 -8.08 -11.55
C PRO A 419 9.82 -6.95 -10.50
N VAL A 420 10.15 -7.26 -9.24
CA VAL A 420 10.25 -6.28 -8.14
C VAL A 420 11.47 -5.37 -8.30
N SER A 421 12.53 -5.80 -8.98
CA SER A 421 13.70 -4.96 -9.23
C SER A 421 13.50 -4.02 -10.42
N TRP A 422 12.57 -4.34 -11.34
CA TRP A 422 12.35 -3.58 -12.56
C TRP A 422 12.05 -2.10 -12.37
N PRO A 423 11.27 -1.66 -11.35
CA PRO A 423 11.09 -0.23 -11.11
C PRO A 423 12.38 0.51 -10.76
N ILE A 424 13.29 -0.13 -10.02
CA ILE A 424 14.59 0.42 -9.62
C ILE A 424 15.55 0.42 -10.82
N TYR A 425 15.51 -0.62 -11.65
CA TYR A 425 16.34 -0.67 -12.86
C TYR A 425 15.84 0.33 -13.89
N GLY A 426 14.51 0.43 -14.03
CA GLY A 426 13.87 1.42 -14.88
C GLY A 426 14.32 2.82 -14.51
N SER A 427 14.30 3.21 -13.24
CA SER A 427 14.73 4.55 -12.84
C SER A 427 16.18 4.86 -13.21
N GLY A 428 17.09 3.89 -13.12
CA GLY A 428 18.48 4.04 -13.59
C GLY A 428 18.63 4.09 -15.11
N VAL A 429 17.65 3.60 -15.87
CA VAL A 429 17.58 3.73 -17.33
C VAL A 429 16.93 5.04 -17.75
N PHE A 430 16.00 5.58 -16.96
CA PHE A 430 15.25 6.79 -17.28
C PHE A 430 16.09 8.07 -17.14
N LEU A 431 17.16 8.00 -16.35
CA LEU A 431 18.07 9.07 -16.02
C LEU A 431 19.43 8.87 -16.72
N SER A 432 20.00 9.94 -17.27
CA SER A 432 21.38 9.94 -17.76
C SER A 432 22.31 10.07 -16.56
N GLU A 433 22.86 8.96 -16.04
CA GLU A 433 23.69 8.99 -14.84
C GLU A 433 25.17 9.29 -15.13
N GLU A 434 25.67 10.40 -14.58
CA GLU A 434 27.10 10.62 -14.34
C GLU A 434 27.47 10.07 -12.95
N GLY A 435 28.52 9.22 -12.87
CA GLY A 435 29.12 8.79 -11.60
C GLY A 435 28.92 7.32 -11.18
N MET A 436 28.15 6.50 -11.92
CA MET A 436 28.09 5.04 -11.66
C MET A 436 29.37 4.32 -12.12
N PRO A 437 29.80 3.22 -11.45
CA PRO A 437 30.87 2.37 -11.95
C PRO A 437 30.57 1.92 -13.39
N ARG A 438 31.56 1.99 -14.28
CA ARG A 438 31.35 1.78 -15.74
C ARG A 438 30.66 0.45 -16.06
N ASP A 439 30.92 -0.59 -15.27
CA ASP A 439 30.32 -1.91 -15.46
C ASP A 439 28.84 -1.94 -15.08
N VAL A 440 28.44 -1.18 -14.06
CA VAL A 440 27.04 -1.04 -13.62
C VAL A 440 26.25 -0.19 -14.60
N ALA A 441 26.82 0.93 -15.04
CA ALA A 441 26.21 1.85 -16.00
C ALA A 441 25.90 1.17 -17.35
N ARG A 442 26.67 0.15 -17.73
CA ARG A 442 26.43 -0.67 -18.93
C ARG A 442 25.52 -1.87 -18.66
N ALA A 443 25.65 -2.52 -17.50
CA ALA A 443 24.89 -3.74 -17.20
C ALA A 443 23.40 -3.46 -16.95
N ILE A 444 23.05 -2.37 -16.23
CA ILE A 444 21.65 -2.08 -15.84
C ILE A 444 20.74 -1.90 -17.07
N PRO A 445 21.05 -1.03 -18.06
CA PRO A 445 20.15 -0.84 -19.20
C PRO A 445 19.98 -2.09 -20.05
N ASN A 446 21.06 -2.83 -20.27
CA ASN A 446 21.03 -4.06 -21.07
C ASN A 446 20.22 -5.16 -20.37
N ALA A 447 20.45 -5.37 -19.07
CA ALA A 447 19.69 -6.32 -18.28
C ALA A 447 18.20 -5.92 -18.21
N PHE A 448 17.91 -4.63 -18.02
CA PHE A 448 16.55 -4.11 -17.99
C PHE A 448 15.78 -4.44 -19.26
N TRP A 449 16.27 -4.03 -20.43
CA TRP A 449 15.57 -4.24 -21.69
C TRP A 449 15.44 -5.72 -22.05
N PHE A 450 16.48 -6.52 -21.78
CA PHE A 450 16.42 -7.97 -21.98
C PHE A 450 15.32 -8.61 -21.13
N TRP A 451 15.31 -8.36 -19.82
CA TRP A 451 14.33 -8.97 -18.91
C TRP A 451 12.92 -8.42 -19.11
N GLN A 452 12.76 -7.16 -19.52
CA GLN A 452 11.47 -6.64 -19.97
C GLN A 452 10.96 -7.37 -21.22
N GLY A 453 11.82 -7.64 -22.20
CA GLY A 453 11.48 -8.43 -23.39
C GLY A 453 11.05 -9.85 -23.02
N VAL A 454 11.81 -10.53 -22.16
CA VAL A 454 11.45 -11.86 -21.62
C VAL A 454 10.12 -11.80 -20.87
N GLY A 455 9.92 -10.80 -20.01
CA GLY A 455 8.70 -10.56 -19.26
C GLY A 455 7.47 -10.36 -20.14
N ALA A 456 7.61 -9.61 -21.23
CA ALA A 456 6.54 -9.39 -22.21
C ALA A 456 6.16 -10.69 -22.93
N ILE A 457 7.14 -11.46 -23.40
CA ILE A 457 6.92 -12.76 -24.05
C ILE A 457 6.23 -13.73 -23.09
N LEU A 458 6.73 -13.82 -21.85
CA LEU A 458 6.16 -14.67 -20.81
C LEU A 458 4.72 -14.28 -20.49
N THR A 459 4.45 -12.97 -20.40
CA THR A 459 3.09 -12.43 -20.15
C THR A 459 2.14 -12.81 -21.28
N VAL A 460 2.54 -12.66 -22.54
CA VAL A 460 1.73 -13.08 -23.70
C VAL A 460 1.46 -14.58 -23.68
N TRP A 461 2.47 -15.39 -23.37
CA TRP A 461 2.32 -16.84 -23.23
C TRP A 461 1.35 -17.21 -22.10
N LEU A 462 1.46 -16.58 -20.92
CA LEU A 462 0.57 -16.76 -19.79
C LEU A 462 -0.87 -16.36 -20.11
N LEU A 463 -1.09 -15.26 -20.84
CA LEU A 463 -2.41 -14.83 -21.28
C LEU A 463 -3.05 -15.81 -22.28
N LYS A 464 -2.26 -16.38 -23.20
CA LYS A 464 -2.71 -17.46 -24.09
C LYS A 464 -3.11 -18.71 -23.28
N LYS A 465 -2.29 -19.10 -22.31
CA LYS A 465 -2.56 -20.21 -21.39
C LYS A 465 -3.84 -19.97 -20.57
N LEU A 466 -4.01 -18.77 -20.03
CA LEU A 466 -5.22 -18.35 -19.32
C LEU A 466 -6.46 -18.49 -20.22
N ARG A 467 -6.40 -18.01 -21.46
CA ARG A 467 -7.53 -18.11 -22.41
C ARG A 467 -7.94 -19.57 -22.64
N SER A 468 -6.96 -20.47 -22.79
CA SER A 468 -7.20 -21.90 -22.93
C SER A 468 -7.83 -22.51 -21.67
N ALA A 469 -7.28 -22.21 -20.49
CA ALA A 469 -7.80 -22.70 -19.21
C ALA A 469 -9.25 -22.26 -18.98
N ARG A 470 -9.59 -21.00 -19.26
CA ARG A 470 -10.96 -20.48 -19.09
C ARG A 470 -11.94 -21.05 -20.12
N LYS A 471 -11.49 -21.34 -21.35
CA LYS A 471 -12.30 -22.03 -22.35
C LYS A 471 -12.66 -23.43 -21.85
N LYS A 472 -11.68 -24.19 -21.36
CA LYS A 472 -11.90 -25.52 -20.78
C LYS A 472 -12.91 -25.51 -19.62
N ILE A 473 -12.82 -24.52 -18.71
CA ILE A 473 -13.77 -24.34 -17.60
C ILE A 473 -15.19 -24.00 -18.11
N SER A 474 -15.29 -23.14 -19.13
CA SER A 474 -16.58 -22.83 -19.74
C SER A 474 -17.21 -24.07 -20.36
N ASP A 475 -16.44 -24.85 -21.12
CA ASP A 475 -16.95 -26.05 -21.78
C ASP A 475 -17.37 -27.12 -20.76
N SER A 476 -16.55 -27.41 -19.74
CA SER A 476 -16.89 -28.40 -18.70
C SER A 476 -18.12 -28.00 -17.87
N SER A 477 -18.41 -26.71 -17.76
CA SER A 477 -19.62 -26.25 -17.08
C SER A 477 -20.91 -26.49 -17.88
N LYS A 478 -20.84 -26.93 -19.16
CA LYS A 478 -22.01 -27.20 -20.03
C LYS A 478 -22.61 -28.57 -19.80
N GLU A 479 -21.81 -29.50 -19.28
CA GLU A 479 -22.20 -30.89 -19.07
C GLU A 479 -23.02 -31.10 -17.78
N PHE A 480 -23.30 -30.02 -17.03
CA PHE A 480 -24.07 -29.97 -15.78
C PHE A 480 -24.94 -28.72 -15.75
#